data_AF-A0A963JKA3-F1
#
_entry.id   AF-A0A963JKA3-F1
#
_cell.length_a   1.000
_cell.length_b   1.000
_cell.length_c   1.000
_cell.angle_alpha   90.00
_cell.angle_beta   90.00
_cell.angle_gamma   90.00
#
_symmetry.space_group_name_H-M   'P 1'
#
loop_
_entity.id
_entity.type
_entity.pdbx_description
1 polymer ?
#
loop_
_entity_poly.entity_id
_entity_poly.type
_entity_poly.pdbx_seq_one_letter_code
_entity_poly.pdbx_strand_id
1 'polypeptide(L)' 'MDRDLVALLGFVAMFVLMALRVPIGVAMGLVGVAGFGALSGVGPALNLMGNVPLSVLTDYNLAVIPMFILMGA' A
#
# COMPACT_ATOMS: atom_id res chain seq x y z
N MET A 1 13.69 -6.85 -17.86
CA MET A 1 12.22 -6.65 -17.94
C MET A 1 12.00 -5.17 -18.07
N ASP A 2 11.48 -4.73 -19.20
CA ASP A 2 11.07 -3.34 -19.41
C ASP A 2 10.03 -3.00 -18.33
N ARG A 3 10.29 -1.94 -17.56
CA ARG A 3 9.47 -1.54 -16.40
C ARG A 3 7.99 -1.37 -16.79
N ASP A 4 7.77 -1.02 -18.04
CA ASP A 4 6.46 -0.87 -18.65
C ASP A 4 5.68 -2.18 -18.70
N LEU A 5 6.35 -3.31 -18.97
CA LEU A 5 5.70 -4.63 -18.97
C LEU A 5 5.28 -5.05 -17.56
N VAL A 6 6.11 -4.76 -16.54
CA VAL A 6 5.78 -5.04 -15.14
C VAL A 6 4.59 -4.18 -14.69
N ALA A 7 4.56 -2.91 -15.10
CA ALA A 7 3.45 -2.02 -14.83
C ALA A 7 2.15 -2.51 -15.50
N LEU A 8 2.22 -2.92 -16.77
CA LEU A 8 1.06 -3.43 -17.51
C LEU A 8 0.51 -4.73 -16.89
N LEU A 9 1.41 -5.67 -16.54
CA LEU A 9 1.04 -6.93 -15.88
C LEU A 9 0.42 -6.70 -14.51
N GLY A 10 1.00 -5.80 -13.70
CA GLY A 10 0.46 -5.44 -12.40
C GLY A 10 -0.93 -4.82 -12.52
N PHE A 11 -1.11 -3.89 -13.46
CA PHE A 11 -2.39 -3.26 -13.72
C PHE A 11 -3.47 -4.30 -14.08
N VAL A 12 -3.20 -5.18 -15.05
CA VAL A 12 -4.13 -6.24 -15.45
C VAL A 12 -4.42 -7.21 -14.30
N ALA A 13 -3.40 -7.61 -13.54
CA ALA A 13 -3.56 -8.49 -12.38
C ALA A 13 -4.49 -7.90 -11.32
N MET A 14 -4.40 -6.58 -11.06
CA MET A 14 -5.30 -5.89 -10.14
C MET A 14 -6.77 -5.97 -10.59
N PHE A 15 -7.04 -5.76 -11.89
CA PHE A 15 -8.39 -5.88 -12.43
C PHE A 15 -8.93 -7.31 -12.36
N VAL A 16 -8.09 -8.31 -12.58
CA VAL A 16 -8.46 -9.72 -12.42
C VAL A 16 -8.84 -10.03 -10.96
N LEU A 17 -8.07 -9.54 -9.99
CA LEU A 17 -8.39 -9.72 -8.56
C LEU A 17 -9.70 -9.04 -8.17
N MET A 18 -9.95 -7.83 -8.68
CA MET A 18 -11.23 -7.13 -8.46
C MET A 18 -12.40 -7.89 -9.09
N ALA A 19 -12.23 -8.48 -10.28
CA ALA A 19 -13.24 -9.31 -10.92
C ALA A 19 -13.57 -10.58 -10.12
N LEU A 20 -12.57 -11.14 -9.41
CA LEU A 20 -12.71 -12.24 -8.45
C LEU A 20 -13.38 -11.83 -7.12
N ARG A 21 -13.92 -10.61 -7.02
CA ARG A 21 -14.52 -10.02 -5.80
C ARG A 21 -13.55 -9.84 -4.63
N VAL A 22 -12.24 -9.74 -4.89
CA VAL A 22 -11.27 -9.35 -3.87
C VAL A 22 -11.49 -7.86 -3.54
N PRO A 23 -11.53 -7.45 -2.26
CA PRO A 23 -11.62 -6.05 -1.88
C PRO A 23 -10.52 -5.22 -2.54
N ILE A 24 -10.90 -4.04 -3.07
CA ILE A 24 -10.00 -3.17 -3.86
C ILE A 24 -8.70 -2.86 -3.10
N GLY A 25 -8.79 -2.59 -1.78
CA GLY A 25 -7.62 -2.32 -0.95
C GLY A 25 -6.63 -3.49 -0.87
N VAL A 26 -7.14 -4.72 -0.81
CA VAL A 26 -6.30 -5.93 -0.78
C VAL A 26 -5.65 -6.16 -2.14
N ALA A 27 -6.41 -5.95 -3.23
CA ALA A 27 -5.88 -6.04 -4.60
C ALA A 27 -4.79 -4.99 -4.86
N MET A 28 -5.00 -3.74 -4.46
CA MET A 28 -4.01 -2.66 -4.58
C MET A 28 -2.76 -2.92 -3.75
N GLY A 29 -2.92 -3.39 -2.51
CA GLY A 29 -1.80 -3.72 -1.64
C GLY A 29 -0.95 -4.87 -2.18
N LEU A 30 -1.58 -5.97 -2.59
CA LEU A 30 -0.87 -7.15 -3.13
C LEU A 30 -0.12 -6.83 -4.42
N VAL A 31 -0.80 -6.22 -5.39
CA VAL A 31 -0.20 -5.90 -6.69
C VAL A 31 0.89 -4.84 -6.53
N GLY A 32 0.67 -3.81 -5.71
CA GLY A 32 1.66 -2.78 -5.43
C GLY A 32 2.93 -3.33 -4.80
N VAL A 33 2.80 -4.21 -3.79
CA VAL A 33 3.95 -4.80 -3.11
C VAL A 33 4.66 -5.84 -3.98
N ALA A 34 3.92 -6.66 -4.73
CA ALA A 34 4.50 -7.62 -5.66
C ALA A 34 5.24 -6.92 -6.82
N GLY A 35 4.65 -5.87 -7.40
CA GLY A 35 5.28 -5.07 -8.46
C GLY A 35 6.50 -4.30 -7.95
N PHE A 36 6.43 -3.71 -6.76
CA PHE A 36 7.57 -3.03 -6.15
C PHE A 36 8.68 -4.00 -5.77
N GLY A 37 8.35 -5.20 -5.28
CA GLY A 37 9.31 -6.27 -5.01
C GLY A 37 9.99 -6.80 -6.27
N ALA A 38 9.28 -6.87 -7.39
CA ALA A 38 9.85 -7.25 -8.68
C ALA A 38 10.84 -6.21 -9.25
N LEU A 39 10.66 -4.93 -8.91
CA LEU A 39 11.51 -3.82 -9.39
C LEU A 39 12.67 -3.48 -8.45
N SER A 40 12.42 -3.49 -7.15
CA SER A 40 13.34 -3.00 -6.11
C SER A 40 13.91 -4.12 -5.24
N GLY A 41 13.42 -5.36 -5.39
CA GLY A 41 13.80 -6.50 -4.56
C GLY A 41 12.90 -6.69 -3.32
N VAL A 42 12.95 -7.89 -2.74
CA VAL A 42 12.06 -8.31 -1.63
C VAL A 42 12.33 -7.53 -0.34
N GLY A 43 13.58 -7.19 -0.04
CA GLY A 43 13.95 -6.44 1.16
C GLY A 43 13.33 -5.03 1.23
N PRO A 44 13.45 -4.20 0.18
CA PRO A 44 12.79 -2.89 0.12
C PRO A 44 11.26 -2.98 0.12
N ALA A 45 10.68 -4.01 -0.49
CA ALA A 45 9.23 -4.21 -0.51
C ALA A 45 8.65 -4.47 0.90
N LEU A 46 9.34 -5.27 1.71
CA LEU A 46 8.98 -5.53 3.11
C LEU A 46 9.13 -4.27 3.99
N ASN A 47 10.20 -3.49 3.78
CA ASN A 47 10.38 -2.21 4.48
C ASN A 47 9.26 -1.23 4.15
N LEU A 48 8.83 -1.16 2.87
CA LEU A 48 7.75 -0.30 2.45
C LEU A 48 6.41 -0.72 3.10
N MET A 49 6.11 -2.02 3.17
CA MET A 49 4.95 -2.54 3.91
C MET A 49 4.97 -2.15 5.41
N GLY A 50 6.14 -2.15 6.05
CA GLY A 50 6.27 -1.78 7.47
C GLY A 50 6.18 -0.28 7.73
N ASN A 51 6.74 0.54 6.85
CA ASN A 51 6.78 2.00 7.02
C ASN A 51 5.48 2.71 6.63
N VAL A 52 4.71 2.17 5.69
CA VAL A 52 3.45 2.82 5.24
C VAL A 52 2.45 3.01 6.39
N PRO A 53 2.09 1.99 7.19
CA PRO A 53 1.17 2.16 8.31
C PRO A 53 1.71 3.13 9.36
N LEU A 54 3.02 3.06 9.66
CA LEU A 54 3.67 3.97 10.61
C LEU A 54 3.54 5.41 10.16
N SER A 55 3.80 5.69 8.87
CA SER A 55 3.70 7.04 8.32
C SER A 55 2.28 7.62 8.44
N VAL A 56 1.24 6.79 8.25
CA VAL A 56 -0.15 7.18 8.43
C VAL A 56 -0.46 7.46 9.89
N LEU A 57 -0.02 6.62 10.83
CA LEU A 57 -0.26 6.82 12.27
C LEU A 57 0.44 8.05 12.84
N THR A 58 1.61 8.40 12.29
CA THR A 58 2.36 9.60 12.66
C THR A 58 1.90 10.85 11.91
N ASP A 59 0.86 10.76 11.08
CA ASP A 59 0.35 11.91 10.33
C ASP A 59 -0.24 12.93 11.30
N TYR A 60 0.22 14.18 11.22
CA TYR A 60 -0.24 15.27 12.07
C TYR A 60 -1.75 15.50 11.97
N ASN A 61 -2.36 15.20 10.81
CA ASN A 61 -3.81 15.31 10.65
C ASN A 61 -4.57 14.32 11.52
N LEU A 62 -4.01 13.11 11.74
CA LEU A 62 -4.60 12.12 12.63
C LEU A 62 -4.23 12.37 14.09
N ALA A 63 -3.10 13.05 14.37
CA ALA A 63 -2.71 13.47 15.72
C ALA A 63 -3.68 14.48 16.36
N VAL A 64 -4.46 15.18 15.55
CA VAL A 64 -5.53 16.07 16.00
C VAL A 64 -6.63 15.31 16.77
N ILE A 65 -6.92 14.05 16.41
CA ILE A 65 -7.97 13.24 17.06
C ILE A 65 -7.63 12.92 18.53
N PRO A 66 -6.44 12.36 18.86
CA PRO A 66 -6.03 12.20 20.26
C PRO A 66 -5.92 13.51 21.04
N MET A 67 -5.44 14.60 20.41
CA MET A 67 -5.32 15.90 21.07
C MET A 67 -6.68 16.50 21.44
N PHE A 68 -7.72 16.31 20.61
CA PHE A 68 -9.09 16.69 20.97
C PHE A 68 -9.63 15.87 22.15
N ILE A 69 -9.32 14.57 22.22
CA ILE A 69 -9.69 13.72 23.38
C ILE A 69 -9.00 14.22 24.66
N LEU A 70 -7.72 14.60 24.57
CA LEU A 70 -6.95 15.12 25.71
C LEU A 70 -7.34 16.55 26.11
N MET A 71 -7.82 17.38 25.18
CA MET A 71 -8.28 18.76 25.47
C MET A 71 -9.71 18.80 26.04
N GLY A 72 -10.51 17.75 25.80
CA GLY A 72 -11.88 17.61 26.30
C GLY A 72 -12.04 16.79 27.58
N ALA A 73 -10.96 16.19 28.10
CA ALA A 73 -10.90 15.45 29.36
C ALA A 73 -10.36 16.32 30.49
#